data_AF-A0A1C4UBG5-F1
#
_entry.id   AF-A0A1C4UBG5-F1
#
_cell.length_a   1.000
_cell.length_b   1.000
_cell.length_c   1.000
_cell.angle_alpha   90.00
_cell.angle_beta   90.00
_cell.angle_gamma   90.00
#
_symmetry.space_group_name_H-M   'P 1'
#
loop_
_entity.id
_entity.type
_entity.pdbx_description
1 polymer ?
#
loop_
_entity_poly.entity_id
_entity_poly.type
_entity_poly.pdbx_seq_one_letter_code
_entity_poly.pdbx_strand_id
1 'polypeptide(L)'
;MSNQAFVRRLRSSGGPSHELLVLLDAHRVLTTNQLARATGAPVRTVRHRLDRLRTAGLIDAVRPGRESGSAPRHWWLRTTGARLVTGTAAAPGRQRPSGLHVAHAAAIADMWLAVRDHGPAAGLTLRRWWSDRAGWQTWETRSPGWGTRTRRLTPDAALLVDVENTDGTGTAAAFVEIDLATMTQAVLRDKVTRYLAYAADRAWQDQWPHCPPLLLLTTTDARAATFLAAARKMLAAARRDHQAAGGQAWRDIADANSLVVAACGLVRDPTAAIDAPVWLLPDHAATRASLPQLLAGRITAQTRARHHYDQAAAAAHRRDRIDQLGAIHDAADEVARLLDAPATEHLLARWYPATQPDLHDQDGELVDTLLAWWTNRDDPNLTHQARTALLDRHTAAWTKQAKQLLAAAERHGDHPRLRAAATTLADGGRLLDTWMLDELHQPPPRSWAQVQAAALEGYQAARDDEVTAVRAHLPWRARRHTTLDQLTAEHDREHLLICDTCAITYPRPDPDGEHRRDDEVCPHCHTGTPLPYEQRDQVATLDQRLTAIRARLHAASVTPPPRPRRRVE
;
A
#
# COMPACT_ATOMS: atom_id res chain seq x y z
N MET A 1 31.46 -19.77 58.15
CA MET A 1 30.23 -18.94 58.27
C MET A 1 30.18 -17.69 57.37
N SER A 2 31.31 -17.06 57.00
CA SER A 2 31.34 -15.82 56.19
C SER A 2 30.76 -15.94 54.75
N ASN A 3 30.98 -17.07 54.06
CA ASN A 3 30.57 -17.22 52.65
C ASN A 3 29.04 -17.34 52.44
N GLN A 4 28.32 -18.02 53.33
CA GLN A 4 26.85 -18.18 53.18
C GLN A 4 26.09 -16.86 53.38
N ALA A 5 26.50 -16.02 54.35
CA ALA A 5 25.91 -14.70 54.57
C ALA A 5 26.18 -13.75 53.39
N PHE A 6 27.35 -13.86 52.76
CA PHE A 6 27.67 -13.12 51.53
C PHE A 6 26.79 -13.54 50.35
N VAL A 7 26.63 -14.86 50.13
CA VAL A 7 25.77 -15.39 49.05
C VAL A 7 24.29 -15.05 49.28
N ARG A 8 23.80 -15.10 50.53
CA ARG A 8 22.43 -14.66 50.87
C ARG A 8 22.21 -13.19 50.54
N ARG A 9 23.13 -12.30 50.88
CA ARG A 9 23.05 -10.87 50.52
C ARG A 9 23.05 -10.65 49.01
N LEU A 10 23.92 -11.33 48.28
CA LEU A 10 23.94 -11.29 46.81
C LEU A 10 22.57 -11.63 46.19
N ARG A 11 21.86 -12.61 46.76
CA ARG A 11 20.51 -12.99 46.30
C ARG A 11 19.43 -11.97 46.68
N SER A 12 19.52 -11.37 47.86
CA SER A 12 18.44 -10.52 48.40
C SER A 12 18.54 -9.06 47.99
N SER A 13 19.75 -8.52 47.80
CA SER A 13 19.97 -7.08 47.58
C SER A 13 20.69 -6.77 46.28
N GLY A 14 21.10 -7.79 45.51
CA GLY A 14 21.90 -7.60 44.29
C GLY A 14 23.19 -6.81 44.56
N GLY A 15 23.45 -5.81 43.71
CA GLY A 15 24.54 -4.85 43.85
C GLY A 15 25.77 -5.16 42.98
N PRO A 16 26.88 -4.41 43.17
CA PRO A 16 27.98 -4.40 42.21
C PRO A 16 28.76 -5.73 42.07
N SER A 17 28.60 -6.68 43.01
CA SER A 17 29.16 -8.03 42.84
C SER A 17 28.22 -8.96 42.09
N HIS A 18 26.90 -8.73 42.18
CA HIS A 18 25.91 -9.45 41.38
C HIS A 18 26.01 -9.05 39.91
N GLU A 19 26.18 -7.76 39.64
CA GLU A 19 26.41 -7.21 38.30
C GLU A 19 27.58 -7.90 37.57
N LEU A 20 28.71 -8.15 38.26
CA LEU A 20 29.84 -8.90 37.69
C LEU A 20 29.45 -10.34 37.28
N LEU A 21 28.54 -10.98 38.03
CA LEU A 21 28.04 -12.31 37.68
C LEU A 21 27.12 -12.25 36.45
N VAL A 22 26.25 -11.24 36.36
CA VAL A 22 25.38 -11.02 35.19
C VAL A 22 26.20 -10.78 33.93
N LEU A 23 27.25 -9.96 34.01
CA LEU A 23 28.17 -9.71 32.89
C LEU A 23 28.89 -11.00 32.45
N LEU A 24 29.35 -11.82 33.41
CA LEU A 24 30.00 -13.10 33.09
C LEU A 24 29.03 -14.14 32.53
N ASP A 25 27.74 -14.09 32.90
CA ASP A 25 26.72 -14.93 32.27
C ASP A 25 26.51 -14.53 30.80
N ALA A 26 26.34 -13.22 30.56
CA ALA A 26 26.06 -12.65 29.25
C ALA A 26 27.21 -12.79 28.25
N HIS A 27 28.46 -12.72 28.71
CA HIS A 27 29.66 -12.73 27.83
C HIS A 27 30.49 -14.01 27.95
N ARG A 28 30.13 -14.95 28.83
CA ARG A 28 30.85 -16.20 29.16
C ARG A 28 32.21 -15.98 29.85
N VAL A 29 33.07 -15.16 29.26
CA VAL A 29 34.42 -14.87 29.73
C VAL A 29 34.71 -13.38 29.62
N LEU A 30 35.20 -12.78 30.70
CA LEU A 30 35.68 -11.40 30.72
C LEU A 30 37.01 -11.30 31.45
N THR A 31 37.87 -10.38 31.02
CA THR A 31 39.08 -10.01 31.75
C THR A 31 38.77 -9.04 32.90
N THR A 32 39.67 -8.93 33.88
CA THR A 32 39.52 -7.93 34.95
C THR A 32 39.37 -6.50 34.40
N ASN A 33 40.10 -6.16 33.33
CA ASN A 33 40.04 -4.82 32.73
C ASN A 33 38.74 -4.60 31.97
N GLN A 34 38.25 -5.61 31.26
CA GLN A 34 36.94 -5.55 30.60
C GLN A 34 35.82 -5.37 31.62
N LEU A 35 35.84 -6.08 32.76
CA LEU A 35 34.86 -5.90 33.83
C LEU A 35 34.95 -4.52 34.51
N ALA A 36 36.17 -3.97 34.66
CA ALA A 36 36.38 -2.62 35.16
C ALA A 36 35.80 -1.57 34.22
N ARG A 37 36.07 -1.68 32.92
CA ARG A 37 35.44 -0.83 31.89
C ARG A 37 33.92 -1.01 31.88
N ALA A 38 33.45 -2.25 31.96
CA ALA A 38 32.03 -2.58 31.90
C ALA A 38 31.22 -1.89 33.00
N THR A 39 31.76 -1.90 34.22
CA THR A 39 31.09 -1.39 35.44
C THR A 39 31.48 0.04 35.82
N GLY A 40 32.44 0.65 35.11
CA GLY A 40 33.04 1.94 35.48
C GLY A 40 33.83 1.93 36.79
N ALA A 41 34.00 0.78 37.44
CA ALA A 41 34.67 0.67 38.73
C ALA A 41 36.20 0.54 38.58
N PRO A 42 37.00 1.07 39.52
CA PRO A 42 38.45 0.91 39.49
C PRO A 42 38.89 -0.57 39.45
N VAL A 43 39.93 -0.87 38.66
CA VAL A 43 40.45 -2.25 38.47
C VAL A 43 40.75 -2.95 39.81
N ARG A 44 41.27 -2.22 40.81
CA ARG A 44 41.55 -2.76 42.15
C ARG A 44 40.27 -3.22 42.86
N THR A 45 39.20 -2.43 42.76
CA THR A 45 37.89 -2.73 43.36
C THR A 45 37.26 -3.95 42.69
N VAL A 46 37.29 -4.00 41.35
CA VAL A 46 36.79 -5.16 40.59
C VAL A 46 37.57 -6.41 40.94
N ARG A 47 38.91 -6.34 40.99
CA ARG A 47 39.76 -7.48 41.39
C ARG A 47 39.40 -7.99 42.78
N HIS A 48 39.26 -7.10 43.76
CA HIS A 48 38.87 -7.48 45.13
C HIS A 48 37.51 -8.21 45.16
N ARG A 49 36.52 -7.70 44.41
CA ARG A 49 35.20 -8.34 44.31
C ARG A 49 35.28 -9.71 43.62
N LEU A 50 36.05 -9.84 42.54
CA LEU A 50 36.25 -11.10 41.84
C LEU A 50 36.96 -12.14 42.71
N ASP A 51 37.98 -11.75 43.48
CA ASP A 51 38.64 -12.65 44.43
C ASP A 51 37.65 -13.14 45.50
N ARG A 52 36.76 -12.27 46.01
CA ARG A 52 35.69 -12.69 46.94
C ARG A 52 34.68 -13.63 46.31
N LEU A 53 34.23 -13.36 45.09
CA LEU A 53 33.31 -14.23 44.35
C LEU A 53 33.94 -15.60 44.05
N ARG A 54 35.25 -15.63 43.78
CA ARG A 54 36.03 -16.85 43.58
C ARG A 54 36.18 -17.65 44.87
N THR A 55 36.50 -17.01 45.99
CA THR A 55 36.53 -17.67 47.33
C THR A 55 35.18 -18.24 47.73
N ALA A 56 34.08 -17.64 47.26
CA ALA A 56 32.73 -18.16 47.42
C ALA A 56 32.35 -19.26 46.41
N GLY A 57 33.25 -19.64 45.48
CA GLY A 57 33.04 -20.71 44.50
C GLY A 57 32.04 -20.38 43.39
N LEU A 58 31.71 -19.10 43.19
CA LEU A 58 30.73 -18.65 42.18
C LEU A 58 31.36 -18.46 40.80
N ILE A 59 32.63 -18.08 40.76
CA ILE A 59 33.41 -17.86 39.54
C ILE A 59 34.76 -18.56 39.64
N ASP A 60 35.44 -18.72 38.52
CA ASP A 60 36.83 -19.15 38.47
C ASP A 60 37.63 -18.28 37.50
N ALA A 61 38.96 -18.46 37.50
CA ALA A 61 39.83 -17.73 36.61
C ALA A 61 41.03 -18.52 36.10
N VAL A 62 41.48 -18.12 34.91
CA VAL A 62 42.69 -18.59 34.27
C VAL A 62 43.52 -17.39 33.84
N ARG A 63 44.83 -17.60 33.80
CA ARG A 63 45.78 -16.64 33.27
C ARG A 63 46.54 -17.35 32.15
N PRO A 64 46.05 -17.30 30.90
CA PRO A 64 46.79 -17.85 29.77
C PRO A 64 48.17 -17.19 29.72
N GLY A 65 49.22 -17.98 29.50
CA GLY A 65 50.58 -17.44 29.33
C GLY A 65 50.63 -16.47 28.14
N ARG A 66 51.46 -15.43 28.24
CA ARG A 66 51.81 -14.53 27.13
C ARG A 66 53.32 -14.51 27.01
N GLU A 67 53.82 -14.34 25.78
CA GLU A 67 55.26 -14.24 25.48
C GLU A 67 55.90 -12.98 26.11
N SER A 68 55.11 -11.95 26.40
CA SER A 68 55.56 -10.75 27.12
C SER A 68 54.44 -10.10 27.97
N GLY A 69 54.86 -9.41 29.04
CA GLY A 69 53.99 -8.62 29.93
C GLY A 69 53.13 -9.42 30.93
N SER A 70 52.35 -8.70 31.73
CA SER A 70 51.44 -9.32 32.70
C SER A 70 50.14 -9.75 32.00
N ALA A 71 49.92 -11.06 31.85
CA ALA A 71 48.68 -11.56 31.25
C ALA A 71 47.47 -11.24 32.15
N PRO A 72 46.33 -10.74 31.63
CA PRO A 72 45.16 -10.50 32.45
C PRO A 72 44.54 -11.82 32.92
N ARG A 73 43.92 -11.81 34.11
CA ARG A 73 43.05 -12.91 34.55
C ARG A 73 41.77 -12.86 33.73
N HIS A 74 41.38 -14.00 33.18
CA HIS A 74 40.12 -14.22 32.49
C HIS A 74 39.20 -14.99 33.43
N TRP A 75 38.01 -14.47 33.63
CA TRP A 75 37.04 -14.94 34.62
C TRP A 75 35.85 -15.56 33.89
N TRP A 76 35.26 -16.62 34.45
CA TRP A 76 34.02 -17.22 33.96
C TRP A 76 33.14 -17.69 35.14
N LEU A 77 31.85 -17.86 34.87
CA LEU A 77 30.92 -18.41 35.86
C LEU A 77 31.15 -19.90 36.09
N ARG A 78 31.16 -20.30 37.37
CA ARG A 78 30.95 -21.71 37.75
C ARG A 78 29.45 -22.02 37.79
N THR A 79 29.09 -23.29 37.78
CA THR A 79 27.67 -23.74 37.83
C THR A 79 26.89 -23.08 38.98
N THR A 80 27.51 -22.93 40.15
CA THR A 80 26.89 -22.29 41.32
C THR A 80 26.62 -20.80 41.09
N GLY A 81 27.53 -20.09 40.42
CA GLY A 81 27.34 -18.69 40.03
C GLY A 81 26.25 -18.54 38.97
N ALA A 82 26.25 -19.39 37.94
CA ALA A 82 25.22 -19.40 36.91
C ALA A 82 23.82 -19.62 37.52
N ARG A 83 23.65 -20.63 38.38
CA ARG A 83 22.39 -20.88 39.11
C ARG A 83 21.90 -19.67 39.90
N LEU A 84 22.82 -18.86 40.43
CA LEU A 84 22.47 -17.67 41.19
C LEU A 84 21.92 -16.55 40.29
N VAL A 85 22.39 -16.46 39.04
CA VAL A 85 21.96 -15.44 38.07
C VAL A 85 20.70 -15.87 37.32
N THR A 86 20.68 -17.09 36.79
CA THR A 86 19.62 -17.56 35.86
C THR A 86 18.52 -18.39 36.53
N GLY A 87 18.66 -18.71 37.83
CA GLY A 87 17.73 -19.57 38.58
C GLY A 87 17.77 -21.06 38.18
N THR A 88 18.41 -21.41 37.07
CA THR A 88 18.55 -22.78 36.56
C THR A 88 20.01 -23.06 36.21
N ALA A 89 20.52 -24.28 36.48
CA ALA A 89 21.83 -24.65 35.94
C ALA A 89 21.66 -24.99 34.47
N ALA A 90 22.21 -24.17 33.57
CA ALA A 90 22.53 -24.67 32.24
C ALA A 90 23.41 -25.94 32.38
N ALA A 91 23.11 -26.98 31.61
CA ALA A 91 23.83 -28.26 31.62
C ALA A 91 25.36 -28.05 31.53
N PRO A 92 26.17 -28.89 32.19
CA PRO A 92 27.55 -28.60 32.52
C PRO A 92 28.43 -28.48 31.27
N GLY A 93 28.82 -27.26 30.92
CA GLY A 93 30.04 -27.04 30.14
C GLY A 93 31.26 -27.35 31.02
N ARG A 94 32.32 -27.92 30.43
CA ARG A 94 33.59 -28.30 31.09
C ARG A 94 33.94 -27.39 32.29
N GLN A 95 34.34 -27.98 33.43
CA GLN A 95 34.75 -27.26 34.64
C GLN A 95 35.81 -26.16 34.39
N ARG A 96 36.60 -26.27 33.32
CA ARG A 96 37.53 -25.26 32.85
C ARG A 96 37.43 -25.10 31.31
N PRO A 97 37.21 -23.89 30.77
CA PRO A 97 37.21 -23.65 29.34
C PRO A 97 38.62 -23.80 28.74
N SER A 98 38.71 -24.16 27.45
CA SER A 98 40.00 -24.22 26.74
C SER A 98 40.60 -22.83 26.56
N GLY A 99 41.92 -22.73 26.42
CA GLY A 99 42.59 -21.45 26.19
C GLY A 99 42.08 -20.72 24.95
N LEU A 100 41.78 -21.47 23.87
CA LEU A 100 41.19 -20.93 22.66
C LEU A 100 39.80 -20.34 22.90
N HIS A 101 38.93 -21.06 23.63
CA HIS A 101 37.59 -20.55 23.96
C HIS A 101 37.67 -19.28 24.81
N VAL A 102 38.59 -19.24 25.78
CA VAL A 102 38.83 -18.06 26.63
C VAL A 102 39.25 -16.85 25.81
N ALA A 103 40.19 -17.03 24.87
CA ALA A 103 40.64 -15.95 24.00
C ALA A 103 39.53 -15.46 23.07
N HIS A 104 38.77 -16.39 22.47
CA HIS A 104 37.65 -16.08 21.57
C HIS A 104 36.54 -15.31 22.27
N ALA A 105 36.06 -15.80 23.43
CA ALA A 105 35.02 -15.13 24.20
C ALA A 105 35.47 -13.74 24.70
N ALA A 106 36.74 -13.59 25.10
CA ALA A 106 37.27 -12.29 25.46
C ALA A 106 37.30 -11.31 24.28
N ALA A 107 37.61 -11.78 23.06
CA ALA A 107 37.57 -10.95 21.86
C ALA A 107 36.15 -10.53 21.47
N ILE A 108 35.14 -11.40 21.64
CA ILE A 108 33.72 -11.03 21.50
C ILE A 108 33.37 -9.90 22.46
N ALA A 109 33.82 -10.00 23.72
CA ALA A 109 33.59 -8.96 24.72
C ALA A 109 34.34 -7.64 24.44
N ASP A 110 35.55 -7.70 23.86
CA ASP A 110 36.25 -6.50 23.41
C ASP A 110 35.48 -5.78 22.30
N MET A 111 34.86 -6.52 21.36
CA MET A 111 33.99 -5.92 20.35
C MET A 111 32.75 -5.26 20.97
N TRP A 112 32.09 -5.93 21.93
CA TRP A 112 30.97 -5.33 22.67
C TRP A 112 31.35 -4.01 23.35
N LEU A 113 32.47 -4.00 24.09
CA LEU A 113 32.97 -2.79 24.75
C LEU A 113 33.39 -1.72 23.75
N ALA A 114 33.94 -2.10 22.58
CA ALA A 114 34.29 -1.15 21.54
C ALA A 114 33.05 -0.42 21.01
N VAL A 115 32.00 -1.16 20.64
CA VAL A 115 30.73 -0.56 20.19
C VAL A 115 30.10 0.29 21.29
N ARG A 116 30.11 -0.19 22.54
CA ARG A 116 29.49 0.53 23.67
C ARG A 116 30.23 1.82 24.02
N ASP A 117 31.56 1.77 24.09
CA ASP A 117 32.38 2.87 24.61
C ASP A 117 32.76 3.88 23.51
N HIS A 118 32.91 3.44 22.26
CA HIS A 118 33.35 4.28 21.14
C HIS A 118 32.26 4.52 20.10
N GLY A 119 31.23 3.68 20.04
CA GLY A 119 30.09 3.85 19.13
C GLY A 119 29.47 5.24 19.18
N PRO A 120 29.20 5.85 20.36
CA PRO A 120 28.56 7.16 20.41
C PRO A 120 29.32 8.26 19.67
N ALA A 121 30.66 8.24 19.71
CA ALA A 121 31.49 9.20 18.96
C ALA A 121 31.40 8.99 17.43
N ALA A 122 31.00 7.79 17.00
CA ALA A 122 30.79 7.40 15.61
C ALA A 122 29.31 7.53 15.17
N GLY A 123 28.42 8.06 16.01
CA GLY A 123 26.98 8.10 15.75
C GLY A 123 26.26 6.76 15.93
N LEU A 124 26.82 5.84 16.74
CA LEU A 124 26.24 4.53 17.06
C LEU A 124 25.85 4.43 18.54
N THR A 125 24.57 4.26 18.83
CA THR A 125 24.10 4.00 20.20
C THR A 125 23.71 2.54 20.36
N LEU A 126 24.45 1.78 21.16
CA LEU A 126 24.15 0.37 21.42
C LEU A 126 22.85 0.19 22.21
N ARG A 127 21.84 -0.43 21.59
CA ARG A 127 20.58 -0.78 22.25
C ARG A 127 20.64 -2.13 22.93
N ARG A 128 21.09 -3.13 22.18
CA ARG A 128 21.15 -4.53 22.65
C ARG A 128 22.35 -5.23 22.06
N TRP A 129 22.89 -6.14 22.86
CA TRP A 129 23.98 -7.03 22.48
C TRP A 129 23.66 -8.43 22.97
N TRP A 130 23.84 -9.41 22.09
CA TRP A 130 23.67 -10.82 22.42
C TRP A 130 24.94 -11.58 22.04
N SER A 131 25.61 -12.18 23.01
CA SER A 131 26.76 -13.05 22.75
C SER A 131 26.33 -14.52 22.66
N ASP A 132 27.01 -15.29 21.80
CA ASP A 132 26.90 -16.73 21.73
C ASP A 132 25.41 -17.18 21.63
N ARG A 133 24.98 -18.16 22.42
CA ARG A 133 23.62 -18.73 22.39
C ARG A 133 22.50 -17.72 22.48
N ALA A 134 22.71 -16.56 23.11
CA ALA A 134 21.69 -15.53 23.21
C ALA A 134 21.40 -14.87 21.85
N GLY A 135 22.36 -14.90 20.91
CA GLY A 135 22.23 -14.36 19.55
C GLY A 135 21.87 -15.41 18.50
N TRP A 136 21.76 -16.69 18.87
CA TRP A 136 21.45 -17.75 17.92
C TRP A 136 20.03 -17.61 17.36
N GLN A 137 19.88 -17.88 16.07
CA GLN A 137 18.59 -17.79 15.37
C GLN A 137 18.18 -19.19 14.91
N THR A 138 16.90 -19.52 15.02
CA THR A 138 16.32 -20.76 14.47
C THR A 138 15.14 -20.42 13.58
N TRP A 139 15.03 -21.06 12.42
CA TRP A 139 13.93 -20.84 11.50
C TRP A 139 13.60 -22.10 10.70
N GLU A 140 12.41 -22.14 10.13
CA GLU A 140 11.99 -23.17 9.20
C GLU A 140 12.14 -22.69 7.77
N THR A 141 12.65 -23.56 6.90
CA THR A 141 12.82 -23.26 5.48
C THR A 141 11.49 -22.98 4.80
N ARG A 142 11.41 -21.88 4.04
CA ARG A 142 10.21 -21.51 3.25
C ARG A 142 10.18 -22.12 1.85
N SER A 143 11.23 -22.84 1.44
CA SER A 143 11.31 -23.44 0.10
C SER A 143 10.35 -24.63 -0.07
N PRO A 144 9.40 -24.58 -1.02
CA PRO A 144 8.24 -25.49 -1.10
C PRO A 144 8.52 -26.93 -1.60
N GLY A 145 9.77 -27.43 -1.59
CA GLY A 145 10.11 -28.70 -2.25
C GLY A 145 10.64 -29.85 -1.36
N TRP A 146 11.11 -29.58 -0.14
CA TRP A 146 11.89 -30.55 0.63
C TRP A 146 11.55 -30.56 2.13
N GLY A 147 10.26 -30.59 2.48
CA GLY A 147 9.80 -30.63 3.87
C GLY A 147 10.23 -29.42 4.73
N THR A 148 9.66 -29.27 5.91
CA THR A 148 10.10 -28.26 6.88
C THR A 148 11.38 -28.75 7.57
N ARG A 149 12.53 -28.13 7.24
CA ARG A 149 13.78 -28.38 7.95
C ARG A 149 14.09 -27.19 8.85
N THR A 150 14.13 -27.41 10.16
CA THR A 150 14.62 -26.41 11.10
C THR A 150 16.12 -26.17 10.87
N ARG A 151 16.47 -24.92 10.55
CA ARG A 151 17.83 -24.43 10.40
C ARG A 151 18.22 -23.59 11.61
N ARG A 152 19.53 -23.43 11.82
CA ARG A 152 20.08 -22.61 12.90
C ARG A 152 21.25 -21.77 12.41
N LEU A 153 21.25 -20.51 12.82
CA LEU A 153 22.34 -19.55 12.64
C LEU A 153 22.98 -19.32 14.01
N THR A 154 24.30 -19.41 14.06
CA THR A 154 25.06 -19.31 15.32
C THR A 154 26.13 -18.23 15.17
N PRO A 155 25.74 -16.94 15.14
CA PRO A 155 26.70 -15.85 15.21
C PRO A 155 27.45 -15.90 16.54
N ASP A 156 28.71 -15.43 16.55
CA ASP A 156 29.44 -15.21 17.80
C ASP A 156 28.79 -14.10 18.63
N ALA A 157 28.25 -13.07 17.96
CA ALA A 157 27.37 -12.09 18.57
C ALA A 157 26.38 -11.47 17.57
N ALA A 158 25.29 -10.92 18.11
CA ALA A 158 24.38 -10.05 17.39
C ALA A 158 24.30 -8.70 18.12
N LEU A 159 24.19 -7.62 17.36
CA LEU A 159 24.02 -6.27 17.89
C LEU A 159 22.80 -5.59 17.28
N LEU A 160 22.18 -4.72 18.06
CA LEU A 160 21.16 -3.76 17.64
C LEU A 160 21.60 -2.38 18.11
N VAL A 161 21.72 -1.43 17.18
CA VAL A 161 22.21 -0.08 17.43
C VAL A 161 21.26 0.93 16.79
N ASP A 162 21.16 2.11 17.39
CA ASP A 162 20.67 3.29 16.68
C ASP A 162 21.86 3.94 15.94
N VAL A 163 21.63 4.34 14.70
CA VAL A 163 22.61 4.92 13.79
C VAL A 163 22.13 6.31 13.41
N GLU A 164 22.97 7.31 13.68
CA GLU A 164 22.77 8.67 13.17
C GLU A 164 23.21 8.73 11.71
N ASN A 165 22.31 9.14 10.82
CA ASN A 165 22.59 9.32 9.39
C ASN A 165 22.02 10.66 8.90
N THR A 166 22.24 10.98 7.62
CA THR A 166 21.79 12.24 6.99
C THR A 166 20.27 12.43 7.01
N ASP A 167 19.53 11.33 7.05
CA ASP A 167 18.07 11.28 6.95
C ASP A 167 17.40 11.14 8.33
N GLY A 168 18.20 11.15 9.41
CA GLY A 168 17.77 11.03 10.80
C GLY A 168 18.41 9.86 11.56
N THR A 169 17.81 9.48 12.68
CA THR A 169 18.25 8.31 13.45
C THR A 169 17.46 7.08 13.03
N GLY A 170 18.14 6.01 12.63
CA GLY A 170 17.51 4.72 12.29
C GLY A 170 18.10 3.57 13.09
N THR A 171 17.32 2.51 13.35
CA THR A 171 17.82 1.32 14.04
C THR A 171 18.38 0.31 13.03
N ALA A 172 19.59 -0.17 13.28
CA ALA A 172 20.27 -1.19 12.48
C ALA A 172 20.71 -2.38 13.33
N ALA A 173 20.78 -3.54 12.70
CA ALA A 173 21.29 -4.77 13.31
C ALA A 173 22.55 -5.25 12.58
N ALA A 174 23.36 -6.08 13.23
CA ALA A 174 24.43 -6.83 12.57
C ALA A 174 24.72 -8.16 13.29
N PHE A 175 25.21 -9.13 12.53
CA PHE A 175 25.80 -10.35 13.06
C PHE A 175 27.31 -10.26 13.00
N VAL A 176 27.96 -10.61 14.09
CA VAL A 176 29.41 -10.53 14.27
C VAL A 176 29.99 -11.94 14.38
N GLU A 177 31.07 -12.16 13.65
CA GLU A 177 31.92 -13.33 13.74
C GLU A 177 33.35 -12.90 14.08
N ILE A 178 33.95 -13.59 15.04
CA ILE A 178 35.31 -13.35 15.50
C ILE A 178 36.19 -14.50 14.99
N ASP A 179 37.33 -14.20 14.40
CA ASP A 179 38.29 -15.21 13.95
C ASP A 179 39.70 -14.88 14.41
N LEU A 180 40.18 -15.63 15.41
CA LEU A 180 41.54 -15.52 15.92
C LEU A 180 42.54 -16.34 15.09
N ALA A 181 42.31 -16.42 13.77
CA ALA A 181 43.01 -17.26 12.81
C ALA A 181 42.91 -18.77 13.09
N THR A 182 41.82 -19.19 13.74
CA THR A 182 41.62 -20.59 14.16
C THR A 182 40.63 -21.32 13.28
N MET A 183 39.83 -20.59 12.49
CA MET A 183 38.88 -21.19 11.57
C MET A 183 39.54 -21.56 10.24
N THR A 184 39.13 -22.68 9.64
CA THR A 184 39.56 -23.00 8.28
C THR A 184 38.70 -22.25 7.26
N GLN A 185 39.19 -22.08 6.04
CA GLN A 185 38.41 -21.49 4.94
C GLN A 185 37.12 -22.28 4.65
N ALA A 186 37.12 -23.60 4.90
CA ALA A 186 35.92 -24.43 4.77
C ALA A 186 34.84 -24.05 5.80
N VAL A 187 35.22 -23.85 7.07
CA VAL A 187 34.29 -23.44 8.13
C VAL A 187 33.74 -22.04 7.86
N LEU A 188 34.59 -21.10 7.43
CA LEU A 188 34.14 -19.75 7.07
C LEU A 188 33.15 -19.76 5.91
N ARG A 189 33.42 -20.57 4.87
CA ARG A 189 32.49 -20.74 3.73
C ARG A 189 31.15 -21.32 4.18
N ASP A 190 31.17 -22.35 5.01
CA ASP A 190 29.97 -22.97 5.58
C ASP A 190 29.16 -21.99 6.44
N LYS A 191 29.82 -21.08 7.16
CA LYS A 191 29.12 -19.94 7.79
C LYS A 191 28.43 -19.07 6.75
N VAL A 192 29.13 -18.58 5.72
CA VAL A 192 28.53 -17.74 4.66
C VAL A 192 27.33 -18.45 4.01
N THR A 193 27.41 -19.75 3.74
CA THR A 193 26.29 -20.54 3.21
C THR A 193 25.06 -20.47 4.13
N ARG A 194 25.25 -20.59 5.45
CA ARG A 194 24.14 -20.47 6.42
C ARG A 194 23.54 -19.06 6.46
N TYR A 195 24.36 -18.01 6.40
CA TYR A 195 23.85 -16.63 6.36
C TYR A 195 23.10 -16.34 5.06
N LEU A 196 23.58 -16.86 3.93
CA LEU A 196 22.87 -16.76 2.64
C LEU A 196 21.53 -17.48 2.70
N ALA A 197 21.49 -18.69 3.26
CA ALA A 197 20.25 -19.42 3.49
C ALA A 197 19.26 -18.65 4.38
N TYR A 198 19.76 -18.04 5.46
CA TYR A 198 18.95 -17.21 6.36
C TYR A 198 18.37 -15.98 5.64
N ALA A 199 19.17 -15.32 4.80
CA ALA A 199 18.73 -14.18 3.99
C ALA A 199 17.71 -14.58 2.91
N ALA A 200 17.98 -15.67 2.18
CA ALA A 200 17.11 -16.19 1.12
C ALA A 200 15.74 -16.63 1.65
N ASP A 201 15.70 -17.30 2.81
CA ASP A 201 14.45 -17.68 3.49
C ASP A 201 13.73 -16.45 4.13
N ARG A 202 14.37 -15.26 4.08
CA ARG A 202 13.92 -14.03 4.74
C ARG A 202 13.61 -14.24 6.23
N ALA A 203 14.39 -15.10 6.88
CA ALA A 203 14.16 -15.51 8.26
C ALA A 203 14.46 -14.41 9.30
N TRP A 204 15.01 -13.28 8.84
CA TRP A 204 15.20 -12.06 9.62
C TRP A 204 13.94 -11.19 9.73
N GLN A 205 12.96 -11.40 8.85
CA GLN A 205 11.70 -10.64 8.91
C GLN A 205 11.05 -10.82 10.28
N ASP A 206 10.43 -9.75 10.78
CA ASP A 206 9.77 -9.68 12.08
C ASP A 206 10.71 -9.77 13.31
N GLN A 207 11.99 -10.12 13.11
CA GLN A 207 13.00 -10.21 14.17
C GLN A 207 14.00 -9.05 14.13
N TRP A 208 14.33 -8.58 12.92
CA TRP A 208 15.33 -7.55 12.67
C TRP A 208 14.78 -6.47 11.73
N PRO A 209 15.24 -5.22 11.83
CA PRO A 209 14.74 -4.12 10.99
C PRO A 209 15.04 -4.31 9.50
N HIS A 210 16.11 -5.04 9.17
CA HIS A 210 16.54 -5.37 7.81
C HIS A 210 17.32 -6.69 7.86
N CYS A 211 17.69 -7.25 6.70
CA CYS A 211 18.65 -8.37 6.66
C CYS A 211 19.97 -7.93 7.32
N PRO A 212 20.38 -8.50 8.48
CA PRO A 212 21.58 -8.04 9.16
C PRO A 212 22.84 -8.39 8.36
N PRO A 213 23.79 -7.46 8.19
CA PRO A 213 25.08 -7.76 7.59
C PRO A 213 25.86 -8.75 8.47
N LEU A 214 26.68 -9.58 7.81
CA LEU A 214 27.69 -10.42 8.43
C LEU A 214 29.00 -9.64 8.52
N LEU A 215 29.46 -9.37 9.75
CA LEU A 215 30.70 -8.68 10.06
C LEU A 215 31.73 -9.68 10.57
N LEU A 216 32.81 -9.90 9.82
CA LEU A 216 33.93 -10.74 10.26
C LEU A 216 35.11 -9.90 10.74
N LEU A 217 35.47 -10.01 12.03
CA LEU A 217 36.74 -9.49 12.53
C LEU A 217 37.76 -10.62 12.58
N THR A 218 38.87 -10.45 11.89
CA THR A 218 39.97 -11.42 11.85
C THR A 218 41.31 -10.78 12.21
N THR A 219 42.38 -11.57 12.29
CA THR A 219 43.70 -11.14 12.75
C THR A 219 44.46 -10.22 11.79
N THR A 220 44.16 -10.25 10.49
CA THR A 220 44.89 -9.49 9.47
C THR A 220 44.01 -9.14 8.27
N ASP A 221 44.32 -8.04 7.58
CA ASP A 221 43.61 -7.62 6.36
C ASP A 221 43.74 -8.63 5.22
N ALA A 222 44.91 -9.28 5.07
CA ALA A 222 45.11 -10.33 4.06
C ALA A 222 44.12 -11.51 4.25
N ARG A 223 43.83 -11.85 5.51
CA ARG A 223 42.86 -12.90 5.85
C ARG A 223 41.43 -12.44 5.60
N ALA A 224 41.10 -11.20 5.92
CA ALA A 224 39.80 -10.60 5.61
C ALA A 224 39.54 -10.57 4.09
N ALA A 225 40.52 -10.14 3.30
CA ALA A 225 40.44 -10.11 1.84
C ALA A 225 40.25 -11.51 1.25
N THR A 226 40.98 -12.51 1.76
CA THR A 226 40.84 -13.91 1.33
C THR A 226 39.42 -14.45 1.59
N PHE A 227 38.88 -14.16 2.78
CA PHE A 227 37.51 -14.52 3.13
C PHE A 227 36.48 -13.88 2.18
N LEU A 228 36.60 -12.58 1.92
CA LEU A 228 35.68 -11.86 1.05
C LEU A 228 35.75 -12.32 -0.41
N ALA A 229 36.95 -12.66 -0.90
CA ALA A 229 37.10 -13.22 -2.24
C ALA A 229 36.33 -14.54 -2.40
N ALA A 230 36.29 -15.38 -1.35
CA ALA A 230 35.49 -16.59 -1.31
C ALA A 230 33.98 -16.29 -1.21
N ALA A 231 33.59 -15.40 -0.29
CA ALA A 231 32.19 -15.00 -0.09
C ALA A 231 31.57 -14.37 -1.34
N ARG A 232 32.34 -13.56 -2.09
CA ARG A 232 31.91 -12.89 -3.32
C ARG A 232 31.36 -13.87 -4.36
N LYS A 233 32.00 -15.02 -4.55
CA LYS A 233 31.53 -16.04 -5.52
C LYS A 233 30.14 -16.56 -5.13
N MET A 234 29.91 -16.75 -3.84
CA MET A 234 28.64 -17.26 -3.31
C MET A 234 27.54 -16.19 -3.36
N LEU A 235 27.88 -14.93 -3.01
CA LEU A 235 26.97 -13.79 -3.12
C LEU A 235 26.56 -13.55 -4.57
N ALA A 236 27.49 -13.61 -5.52
CA ALA A 236 27.19 -13.47 -6.94
C ALA A 236 26.27 -14.59 -7.46
N ALA A 237 26.45 -15.83 -6.98
CA ALA A 237 25.55 -16.93 -7.30
C ALA A 237 24.13 -16.66 -6.78
N ALA A 238 23.99 -16.29 -5.50
CA ALA A 238 22.69 -15.99 -4.89
C ALA A 238 22.00 -14.79 -5.54
N ARG A 239 22.75 -13.77 -5.98
CA ARG A 239 22.18 -12.60 -6.68
C ARG A 239 21.61 -12.94 -8.06
N ARG A 240 22.23 -13.88 -8.80
CA ARG A 240 21.72 -14.29 -10.12
C ARG A 240 20.33 -14.92 -10.02
N ASP A 241 20.07 -15.68 -8.96
CA ASP A 241 18.76 -16.29 -8.71
C ASP A 241 17.66 -15.24 -8.47
N HIS A 242 18.04 -14.03 -8.01
CA HIS A 242 17.12 -12.92 -7.75
C HIS A 242 17.04 -11.87 -8.88
N GLN A 243 17.90 -11.93 -9.90
CA GLN A 243 18.04 -10.88 -10.92
C GLN A 243 17.12 -11.04 -12.16
N ALA A 244 16.07 -11.86 -12.08
CA ALA A 244 15.11 -11.99 -13.17
C ALA A 244 14.31 -10.69 -13.40
N ALA A 245 14.49 -10.08 -14.59
CA ALA A 245 13.62 -9.12 -15.30
C ALA A 245 12.84 -8.07 -14.46
N GLY A 246 13.45 -7.45 -13.45
CA GLY A 246 12.80 -6.43 -12.62
C GLY A 246 13.28 -4.99 -12.88
N GLY A 247 12.35 -4.03 -12.82
CA GLY A 247 12.64 -2.58 -12.82
C GLY A 247 13.33 -2.10 -11.53
N GLN A 248 13.45 -0.78 -11.33
CA GLN A 248 14.14 -0.20 -10.18
C GLN A 248 13.56 -0.66 -8.82
N ALA A 249 12.23 -0.74 -8.71
CA ALA A 249 11.56 -1.21 -7.49
C ALA A 249 12.01 -2.61 -7.05
N TRP A 250 12.16 -3.52 -8.02
CA TRP A 250 12.65 -4.87 -7.76
C TRP A 250 14.10 -4.86 -7.30
N ARG A 251 14.96 -4.01 -7.89
CA ARG A 251 16.36 -3.88 -7.49
C ARG A 251 16.50 -3.36 -6.06
N ASP A 252 15.72 -2.36 -5.68
CA ASP A 252 15.73 -1.82 -4.31
C ASP A 252 15.26 -2.86 -3.29
N ILE A 253 14.20 -3.62 -3.63
CA ILE A 253 13.71 -4.72 -2.80
C ILE A 253 14.77 -5.83 -2.67
N ALA A 254 15.41 -6.22 -3.77
CA ALA A 254 16.45 -7.23 -3.78
C ALA A 254 17.67 -6.79 -2.96
N ASP A 255 18.09 -5.53 -3.07
CA ASP A 255 19.18 -4.94 -2.28
C ASP A 255 18.87 -5.00 -0.77
N ALA A 256 17.66 -4.59 -0.36
CA ALA A 256 17.21 -4.64 1.04
C ALA A 256 17.12 -6.07 1.59
N ASN A 257 16.80 -7.06 0.76
CA ASN A 257 16.73 -8.46 1.15
C ASN A 257 18.09 -9.18 1.08
N SER A 258 19.08 -8.60 0.41
CA SER A 258 20.37 -9.26 0.20
C SER A 258 21.26 -9.26 1.46
N LEU A 259 22.02 -10.34 1.63
CA LEU A 259 23.06 -10.41 2.64
C LEU A 259 24.23 -9.49 2.24
N VAL A 260 24.57 -8.55 3.13
CA VAL A 260 25.84 -7.82 3.07
C VAL A 260 26.87 -8.56 3.92
N VAL A 261 28.07 -8.73 3.38
CA VAL A 261 29.21 -9.34 4.10
C VAL A 261 30.35 -8.33 4.11
N ALA A 262 30.92 -8.06 5.28
CA ALA A 262 32.07 -7.18 5.44
C ALA A 262 33.11 -7.83 6.37
N ALA A 263 34.38 -7.53 6.16
CA ALA A 263 35.46 -8.07 7.00
C ALA A 263 36.61 -7.07 7.22
N CYS A 264 37.29 -7.16 8.37
CA CYS A 264 38.48 -6.36 8.68
C CYS A 264 39.52 -7.15 9.49
N GLY A 265 40.78 -6.71 9.44
CA GLY A 265 41.91 -7.33 10.15
C GLY A 265 42.10 -6.89 11.60
N LEU A 266 41.08 -6.32 12.24
CA LEU A 266 41.21 -5.61 13.52
C LEU A 266 40.62 -6.35 14.73
N VAL A 267 40.61 -7.68 14.73
CA VAL A 267 40.09 -8.45 15.88
C VAL A 267 40.82 -8.16 17.21
N ARG A 268 42.06 -7.66 17.14
CA ARG A 268 42.88 -7.29 18.31
C ARG A 268 42.76 -5.81 18.68
N ASP A 269 42.12 -5.00 17.84
CA ASP A 269 41.85 -3.58 18.05
C ASP A 269 40.43 -3.23 17.54
N PRO A 270 39.38 -3.74 18.19
CA PRO A 270 38.01 -3.54 17.73
C PRO A 270 37.56 -2.08 17.83
N THR A 271 38.23 -1.24 18.63
CA THR A 271 37.95 0.21 18.69
C THR A 271 38.17 0.85 17.32
N ALA A 272 39.30 0.55 16.66
CA ALA A 272 39.56 1.06 15.31
C ALA A 272 38.56 0.54 14.27
N ALA A 273 37.91 -0.61 14.52
CA ALA A 273 36.88 -1.14 13.63
C ALA A 273 35.53 -0.41 13.72
N ILE A 274 35.31 0.44 14.72
CA ILE A 274 34.07 1.22 14.85
C ILE A 274 34.13 2.45 13.93
N ASP A 275 35.19 3.25 14.04
CA ASP A 275 35.22 4.61 13.49
C ASP A 275 35.91 4.66 12.12
N ALA A 276 36.96 3.87 11.94
CA ALA A 276 37.79 3.95 10.74
C ALA A 276 37.13 3.21 9.56
N PRO A 277 37.35 3.68 8.31
CA PRO A 277 36.92 2.97 7.12
C PRO A 277 37.86 1.78 6.89
N VAL A 278 37.60 0.68 7.59
CA VAL A 278 38.45 -0.53 7.60
C VAL A 278 37.71 -1.77 7.12
N TRP A 279 36.39 -1.69 7.00
CA TRP A 279 35.58 -2.81 6.55
C TRP A 279 35.66 -2.96 5.05
N LEU A 280 36.26 -4.07 4.62
CA LEU A 280 36.34 -4.45 3.21
C LEU A 280 35.00 -5.04 2.75
N LEU A 281 34.59 -4.70 1.53
CA LEU A 281 33.39 -5.20 0.88
C LEU A 281 33.72 -6.08 -0.34
N PRO A 282 32.87 -7.08 -0.66
CA PRO A 282 33.16 -8.06 -1.71
C PRO A 282 33.16 -7.46 -3.12
N ASP A 283 32.32 -6.47 -3.41
CA ASP A 283 32.12 -6.00 -4.78
C ASP A 283 33.20 -5.03 -5.28
N HIS A 284 33.97 -4.43 -4.37
CA HIS A 284 35.02 -3.48 -4.69
C HIS A 284 36.20 -3.67 -3.73
N ALA A 285 37.24 -4.39 -4.18
CA ALA A 285 38.42 -4.70 -3.36
C ALA A 285 39.18 -3.47 -2.81
N ALA A 286 38.79 -2.24 -3.20
CA ALA A 286 39.34 -0.97 -2.70
C ALA A 286 38.34 -0.12 -1.89
N THR A 287 37.05 -0.46 -1.84
CA THR A 287 36.07 0.31 -1.07
C THR A 287 36.10 -0.16 0.38
N ARG A 288 36.58 0.71 1.25
CA ARG A 288 36.46 0.54 2.69
C ARG A 288 35.32 1.38 3.22
N ALA A 289 34.56 0.85 4.15
CA ALA A 289 33.50 1.57 4.84
C ALA A 289 33.76 1.57 6.35
N SER A 290 33.27 2.60 7.04
CA SER A 290 33.15 2.55 8.49
C SER A 290 31.94 1.71 8.91
N LEU A 291 31.89 1.26 10.16
CA LEU A 291 30.73 0.53 10.66
C LEU A 291 29.42 1.36 10.55
N PRO A 292 29.39 2.66 10.92
CA PRO A 292 28.21 3.50 10.72
C PRO A 292 27.74 3.56 9.27
N GLN A 293 28.67 3.72 8.31
CA GLN A 293 28.32 3.77 6.88
C GLN A 293 27.67 2.48 6.39
N LEU A 294 28.19 1.31 6.82
CA LEU A 294 27.60 0.01 6.47
C LEU A 294 26.17 -0.11 6.98
N LEU A 295 25.94 0.26 8.23
CA LEU A 295 24.63 0.14 8.88
C LEU A 295 23.64 1.17 8.33
N ALA A 296 24.07 2.41 8.12
CA ALA A 296 23.27 3.44 7.45
C ALA A 296 22.84 3.01 6.05
N GLY A 297 23.74 2.40 5.27
CA GLY A 297 23.41 1.84 3.95
C GLY A 297 22.30 0.78 4.00
N ARG A 298 22.24 -0.03 5.06
CA ARG A 298 21.15 -1.00 5.26
C ARG A 298 19.82 -0.34 5.61
N ILE A 299 19.84 0.70 6.44
CA ILE A 299 18.65 1.50 6.74
C ILE A 299 18.10 2.12 5.46
N THR A 300 18.95 2.79 4.67
CA THR A 300 18.53 3.42 3.41
C THR A 300 17.98 2.39 2.41
N ALA A 301 18.62 1.24 2.25
CA ALA A 301 18.12 0.17 1.38
C ALA A 301 16.73 -0.32 1.82
N GLN A 302 16.56 -0.55 3.13
CA GLN A 302 15.29 -0.98 3.70
C GLN A 302 14.19 0.07 3.53
N THR A 303 14.49 1.36 3.72
CA THR A 303 13.55 2.46 3.52
C THR A 303 13.08 2.54 2.06
N ARG A 304 14.00 2.42 1.09
CA ARG A 304 13.63 2.37 -0.34
C ARG A 304 12.72 1.18 -0.64
N ALA A 305 13.07 -0.02 -0.16
CA ALA A 305 12.24 -1.20 -0.36
C ALA A 305 10.86 -1.04 0.29
N ARG A 306 10.78 -0.43 1.48
CA ARG A 306 9.51 -0.18 2.17
C ARG A 306 8.60 0.75 1.38
N HIS A 307 9.15 1.81 0.81
CA HIS A 307 8.41 2.70 -0.07
C HIS A 307 7.77 1.95 -1.25
N HIS A 308 8.51 1.06 -1.90
CA HIS A 308 7.98 0.22 -2.99
C HIS A 308 6.90 -0.76 -2.52
N TYR A 309 7.05 -1.37 -1.34
CA TYR A 309 6.00 -2.21 -0.77
C TYR A 309 4.73 -1.42 -0.47
N ASP A 310 4.86 -0.22 0.10
CA ASP A 310 3.72 0.64 0.41
C ASP A 310 3.02 1.12 -0.87
N GLN A 311 3.78 1.47 -1.92
CA GLN A 311 3.23 1.78 -3.24
C GLN A 311 2.50 0.59 -3.88
N ALA A 312 3.10 -0.61 -3.81
CA ALA A 312 2.49 -1.82 -4.36
C ALA A 312 1.21 -2.19 -3.60
N ALA A 313 1.20 -2.05 -2.28
CA ALA A 313 0.03 -2.24 -1.43
C ALA A 313 -1.07 -1.20 -1.74
N ALA A 314 -0.71 0.08 -1.89
CA ALA A 314 -1.64 1.12 -2.28
C ALA A 314 -2.24 0.88 -3.68
N ALA A 315 -1.42 0.45 -4.65
CA ALA A 315 -1.88 0.11 -5.99
C ALA A 315 -2.78 -1.14 -6.01
N ALA A 316 -2.47 -2.15 -5.20
CA ALA A 316 -3.32 -3.34 -5.03
C ALA A 316 -4.65 -2.98 -4.38
N HIS A 317 -4.62 -2.16 -3.32
CA HIS A 317 -5.83 -1.65 -2.67
C HIS A 317 -6.68 -0.80 -3.62
N ARG A 318 -6.05 0.04 -4.45
CA ARG A 318 -6.76 0.81 -5.48
C ARG A 318 -7.43 -0.10 -6.52
N ARG A 319 -6.76 -1.16 -6.97
CA ARG A 319 -7.36 -2.15 -7.89
C ARG A 319 -8.55 -2.87 -7.25
N ASP A 320 -8.39 -3.38 -6.03
CA ASP A 320 -9.48 -4.02 -5.29
C ASP A 320 -10.70 -3.08 -5.14
N ARG A 321 -10.47 -1.80 -4.84
CA ARG A 321 -11.55 -0.80 -4.81
C ARG A 321 -12.21 -0.58 -6.17
N ILE A 322 -11.44 -0.54 -7.26
CA ILE A 322 -11.98 -0.43 -8.63
C ILE A 322 -12.82 -1.66 -8.97
N ASP A 323 -12.35 -2.86 -8.61
CA ASP A 323 -13.07 -4.11 -8.86
C ASP A 323 -14.39 -4.16 -8.06
N GLN A 324 -14.38 -3.73 -6.80
CA GLN A 324 -15.59 -3.62 -5.97
C GLN A 324 -16.57 -2.58 -6.51
N LEU A 325 -16.09 -1.43 -6.98
CA LEU A 325 -16.94 -0.45 -7.67
C LEU A 325 -17.51 -1.01 -8.97
N GLY A 326 -16.75 -1.82 -9.70
CA GLY A 326 -17.23 -2.54 -10.87
C GLY A 326 -18.41 -3.44 -10.53
N ALA A 327 -18.31 -4.19 -9.42
CA ALA A 327 -19.41 -5.01 -8.94
C ALA A 327 -20.66 -4.20 -8.52
N ILE A 328 -20.48 -3.02 -7.92
CA ILE A 328 -21.59 -2.09 -7.61
C ILE A 328 -22.24 -1.58 -8.90
N HIS A 329 -21.42 -1.22 -9.89
CA HIS A 329 -21.88 -0.74 -11.20
C HIS A 329 -22.67 -1.82 -11.95
N ASP A 330 -22.15 -3.04 -12.03
CA ASP A 330 -22.81 -4.18 -12.67
C ASP A 330 -24.15 -4.54 -11.99
N ALA A 331 -24.31 -4.14 -10.72
CA ALA A 331 -25.51 -4.31 -9.92
C ALA A 331 -26.31 -3.02 -9.72
N ALA A 332 -26.16 -2.00 -10.58
CA ALA A 332 -26.76 -0.67 -10.39
C ALA A 332 -28.28 -0.71 -10.09
N ASP A 333 -29.04 -1.52 -10.82
CA ASP A 333 -30.50 -1.66 -10.63
C ASP A 333 -30.86 -2.27 -9.27
N GLU A 334 -30.05 -3.25 -8.80
CA GLU A 334 -30.23 -3.87 -7.49
C GLU A 334 -29.89 -2.85 -6.39
N VAL A 335 -28.80 -2.10 -6.55
CA VAL A 335 -28.37 -1.07 -5.60
C VAL A 335 -29.43 0.02 -5.48
N ALA A 336 -29.94 0.54 -6.60
CA ALA A 336 -30.98 1.56 -6.60
C ALA A 336 -32.27 1.08 -5.91
N ARG A 337 -32.61 -0.21 -6.07
CA ARG A 337 -33.76 -0.84 -5.40
C ARG A 337 -33.54 -1.03 -3.90
N LEU A 338 -32.39 -1.56 -3.50
CA LEU A 338 -32.05 -1.79 -2.09
C LEU A 338 -31.95 -0.49 -1.29
N LEU A 339 -31.49 0.59 -1.93
CA LEU A 339 -31.40 1.91 -1.31
C LEU A 339 -32.69 2.73 -1.44
N ASP A 340 -33.74 2.20 -2.08
CA ASP A 340 -35.00 2.93 -2.34
C ASP A 340 -34.74 4.30 -3.01
N ALA A 341 -33.87 4.30 -4.02
CA ALA A 341 -33.37 5.49 -4.68
C ALA A 341 -33.30 5.29 -6.21
N PRO A 342 -34.42 5.10 -6.92
CA PRO A 342 -34.42 4.78 -8.36
C PRO A 342 -33.74 5.85 -9.23
N ALA A 343 -33.72 7.11 -8.79
CA ALA A 343 -33.00 8.18 -9.49
C ALA A 343 -31.48 7.95 -9.56
N THR A 344 -30.90 7.16 -8.65
CA THR A 344 -29.46 6.95 -8.56
C THR A 344 -28.97 5.83 -9.49
N GLU A 345 -29.87 5.02 -10.05
CA GLU A 345 -29.55 4.01 -11.07
C GLU A 345 -28.79 4.64 -12.24
N HIS A 346 -29.27 5.76 -12.76
CA HIS A 346 -28.66 6.50 -13.87
C HIS A 346 -27.32 7.14 -13.49
N LEU A 347 -27.12 7.46 -12.20
CA LEU A 347 -25.83 7.94 -11.71
C LEU A 347 -24.83 6.78 -11.70
N LEU A 348 -25.22 5.62 -11.18
CA LEU A 348 -24.40 4.41 -11.09
C LEU A 348 -24.07 3.82 -12.47
N ALA A 349 -25.02 3.78 -13.39
CA ALA A 349 -24.84 3.32 -14.77
C ALA A 349 -23.83 4.15 -15.58
N ARG A 350 -23.49 5.35 -15.09
CA ARG A 350 -22.48 6.24 -15.71
C ARG A 350 -21.13 6.19 -15.00
N TRP A 351 -21.12 5.54 -13.85
CA TRP A 351 -19.97 5.34 -12.99
C TRP A 351 -19.20 4.11 -13.46
N TYR A 352 -18.63 4.15 -14.67
CA TYR A 352 -17.80 3.05 -15.16
C TYR A 352 -16.36 3.23 -14.63
N PRO A 353 -15.88 2.37 -13.71
CA PRO A 353 -14.63 2.62 -12.99
C PRO A 353 -13.38 2.57 -13.88
N ALA A 354 -13.42 1.82 -14.98
CA ALA A 354 -12.25 1.62 -15.85
C ALA A 354 -11.98 2.81 -16.80
N THR A 355 -12.98 3.64 -17.09
CA THR A 355 -12.84 4.80 -17.99
C THR A 355 -12.71 6.13 -17.25
N GLN A 356 -12.93 6.16 -15.94
CA GLN A 356 -12.85 7.36 -15.12
C GLN A 356 -12.05 7.11 -13.81
N PRO A 357 -10.72 6.88 -13.89
CA PRO A 357 -9.88 6.71 -12.70
C PRO A 357 -9.94 7.90 -11.74
N ASP A 358 -10.27 9.09 -12.26
CA ASP A 358 -10.36 10.34 -11.52
C ASP A 358 -11.61 10.43 -10.63
N LEU A 359 -12.61 9.55 -10.81
CA LEU A 359 -13.78 9.49 -9.93
C LEU A 359 -13.42 9.15 -8.49
N HIS A 360 -12.42 8.28 -8.32
CA HIS A 360 -11.91 7.93 -6.99
C HIS A 360 -11.34 9.17 -6.29
N ASP A 361 -10.67 10.03 -7.04
CA ASP A 361 -10.04 11.25 -6.52
C ASP A 361 -11.05 12.41 -6.35
N GLN A 362 -12.10 12.49 -7.19
CA GLN A 362 -13.11 13.56 -7.15
C GLN A 362 -14.25 13.29 -6.15
N ASP A 363 -14.65 12.03 -5.98
CA ASP A 363 -15.82 11.62 -5.18
C ASP A 363 -15.44 10.59 -4.10
N GLY A 364 -14.23 10.71 -3.51
CA GLY A 364 -13.68 9.75 -2.55
C GLY A 364 -14.60 9.41 -1.37
N GLU A 365 -15.31 10.39 -0.81
CA GLU A 365 -16.27 10.19 0.29
C GLU A 365 -17.49 9.36 -0.12
N LEU A 366 -18.03 9.59 -1.33
CA LEU A 366 -19.13 8.81 -1.88
C LEU A 366 -18.69 7.37 -2.13
N VAL A 367 -17.50 7.19 -2.72
CA VAL A 367 -16.91 5.86 -2.95
C VAL A 367 -16.72 5.13 -1.62
N ASP A 368 -16.12 5.76 -0.62
CA ASP A 368 -15.91 5.15 0.70
C ASP A 368 -17.24 4.74 1.34
N THR A 369 -18.26 5.61 1.27
CA THR A 369 -19.60 5.34 1.80
C THR A 369 -20.24 4.14 1.11
N LEU A 370 -20.13 4.05 -0.21
CA LEU A 370 -20.72 2.96 -0.99
C LEU A 370 -19.98 1.64 -0.80
N LEU A 371 -18.64 1.64 -0.73
CA LEU A 371 -17.87 0.43 -0.46
C LEU A 371 -18.12 -0.10 0.95
N ALA A 372 -18.24 0.80 1.95
CA ALA A 372 -18.59 0.42 3.31
C ALA A 372 -19.97 -0.25 3.36
N TRP A 373 -20.98 0.36 2.73
CA TRP A 373 -22.31 -0.22 2.62
C TRP A 373 -22.32 -1.54 1.83
N TRP A 374 -21.62 -1.62 0.71
CA TRP A 374 -21.58 -2.83 -0.13
C TRP A 374 -21.02 -4.04 0.60
N THR A 375 -20.04 -3.80 1.48
CA THR A 375 -19.43 -4.83 2.34
C THR A 375 -20.37 -5.27 3.46
N ASN A 376 -21.23 -4.37 3.96
CA ASN A 376 -22.13 -4.63 5.08
C ASN A 376 -23.54 -4.08 4.80
N ARG A 377 -24.25 -4.75 3.87
CA ARG A 377 -25.55 -4.29 3.36
C ARG A 377 -26.66 -4.33 4.41
N ASP A 378 -26.47 -5.12 5.46
CA ASP A 378 -27.46 -5.31 6.53
C ASP A 378 -27.42 -4.17 7.57
N ASP A 379 -26.42 -3.29 7.52
CA ASP A 379 -26.33 -2.14 8.43
C ASP A 379 -27.27 -1.00 7.97
N PRO A 380 -28.32 -0.66 8.76
CA PRO A 380 -29.26 0.39 8.40
C PRO A 380 -28.63 1.78 8.38
N ASN A 381 -27.58 2.04 9.17
CA ASN A 381 -26.89 3.32 9.17
C ASN A 381 -26.08 3.51 7.88
N LEU A 382 -25.35 2.46 7.46
CA LEU A 382 -24.59 2.49 6.20
C LEU A 382 -25.55 2.59 5.01
N THR A 383 -26.68 1.90 5.04
CA THR A 383 -27.74 2.02 4.04
C THR A 383 -28.26 3.45 3.93
N HIS A 384 -28.58 4.09 5.06
CA HIS A 384 -29.03 5.48 5.06
C HIS A 384 -27.97 6.45 4.55
N GLN A 385 -26.70 6.26 4.93
CA GLN A 385 -25.58 7.08 4.47
C GLN A 385 -25.34 6.93 2.96
N ALA A 386 -25.29 5.70 2.45
CA ALA A 386 -25.14 5.40 1.03
C ALA A 386 -26.29 6.01 0.20
N ARG A 387 -27.53 5.84 0.66
CA ARG A 387 -28.70 6.47 0.03
C ARG A 387 -28.57 7.98 -0.03
N THR A 388 -28.25 8.61 1.10
CA THR A 388 -28.13 10.08 1.20
C THR A 388 -27.03 10.59 0.29
N ALA A 389 -25.83 9.98 0.34
CA ALA A 389 -24.69 10.39 -0.47
C ALA A 389 -24.98 10.27 -1.98
N LEU A 390 -25.64 9.19 -2.42
CA LEU A 390 -26.04 9.04 -3.82
C LEU A 390 -27.10 10.05 -4.25
N LEU A 391 -28.11 10.32 -3.41
CA LEU A 391 -29.15 11.32 -3.71
C LEU A 391 -28.57 12.74 -3.76
N ASP A 392 -27.67 13.09 -2.86
CA ASP A 392 -26.98 14.37 -2.85
C ASP A 392 -26.13 14.53 -4.10
N ARG A 393 -25.35 13.50 -4.46
CA ARG A 393 -24.53 13.51 -5.68
C ARG A 393 -25.37 13.61 -6.94
N HIS A 394 -26.45 12.83 -7.02
CA HIS A 394 -27.41 12.88 -8.11
C HIS A 394 -28.03 14.27 -8.24
N THR A 395 -28.48 14.86 -7.13
CA THR A 395 -29.07 16.20 -7.10
C THR A 395 -28.08 17.27 -7.56
N ALA A 396 -26.82 17.18 -7.13
CA ALA A 396 -25.76 18.08 -7.58
C ALA A 396 -25.48 17.93 -9.09
N ALA A 397 -25.40 16.69 -9.59
CA ALA A 397 -25.22 16.41 -11.01
C ALA A 397 -26.39 16.94 -11.85
N TRP A 398 -27.63 16.60 -11.46
CA TRP A 398 -28.85 17.06 -12.13
C TRP A 398 -28.92 18.59 -12.15
N THR A 399 -28.64 19.25 -11.03
CA THR A 399 -28.63 20.71 -10.92
C THR A 399 -27.63 21.35 -11.88
N LYS A 400 -26.43 20.78 -12.00
CA LYS A 400 -25.40 21.25 -12.94
C LYS A 400 -25.89 21.11 -14.39
N GLN A 401 -26.42 19.95 -14.77
CA GLN A 401 -26.90 19.68 -16.12
C GLN A 401 -28.12 20.54 -16.48
N ALA A 402 -29.06 20.73 -15.56
CA ALA A 402 -30.21 21.60 -15.74
C ALA A 402 -29.80 23.05 -16.01
N LYS A 403 -28.81 23.58 -15.28
CA LYS A 403 -28.26 24.91 -15.53
C LYS A 403 -27.58 25.01 -16.90
N GLN A 404 -26.83 23.98 -17.29
CA GLN A 404 -26.20 23.92 -18.63
C GLN A 404 -27.25 23.91 -19.75
N LEU A 405 -28.32 23.12 -19.60
CA LEU A 405 -29.42 23.07 -20.56
C LEU A 405 -30.13 24.42 -20.68
N LEU A 406 -30.44 25.08 -19.57
CA LEU A 406 -31.08 26.41 -19.58
C LEU A 406 -30.20 27.44 -20.31
N ALA A 407 -28.89 27.47 -20.02
CA ALA A 407 -27.94 28.35 -20.71
C ALA A 407 -27.78 27.98 -22.20
N ALA A 408 -27.90 26.71 -22.58
CA ALA A 408 -27.89 26.29 -23.98
C ALA A 408 -29.16 26.73 -24.71
N ALA A 409 -30.34 26.60 -24.09
CA ALA A 409 -31.61 27.03 -24.66
C ALA A 409 -31.67 28.56 -24.89
N GLU A 410 -31.12 29.34 -23.96
CA GLU A 410 -31.03 30.81 -24.11
C GLU A 410 -30.10 31.22 -25.27
N ARG A 411 -28.99 30.50 -25.47
CA ARG A 411 -28.00 30.79 -26.52
C ARG A 411 -28.43 30.33 -27.91
N HIS A 412 -29.05 29.16 -27.99
CA HIS A 412 -29.26 28.46 -29.27
C HIS A 412 -30.72 28.43 -29.73
N GLY A 413 -31.67 28.87 -28.88
CA GLY A 413 -33.09 28.83 -29.19
C GLY A 413 -33.65 27.39 -29.19
N ASP A 414 -34.75 27.17 -29.91
CA ASP A 414 -35.44 25.88 -29.94
C ASP A 414 -34.85 24.94 -31.00
N HIS A 415 -34.53 23.70 -30.60
CA HIS A 415 -34.00 22.65 -31.47
C HIS A 415 -34.33 21.25 -30.91
N PRO A 416 -34.54 20.21 -31.77
CA PRO A 416 -34.82 18.83 -31.35
C PRO A 416 -33.90 18.26 -30.27
N ARG A 417 -32.59 18.52 -30.34
CA ARG A 417 -31.62 18.04 -29.32
C ARG A 417 -31.88 18.64 -27.94
N LEU A 418 -32.21 19.93 -27.86
CA LEU A 418 -32.53 20.60 -26.60
C LEU A 418 -33.87 20.12 -26.05
N ARG A 419 -34.85 19.85 -26.91
CA ARG A 419 -36.11 19.23 -26.51
C ARG A 419 -35.91 17.82 -25.97
N ALA A 420 -35.05 17.01 -26.59
CA ALA A 420 -34.67 15.70 -26.09
C ALA A 420 -34.01 15.78 -24.72
N ALA A 421 -32.98 16.63 -24.57
CA ALA A 421 -32.34 16.85 -23.27
C ALA A 421 -33.32 17.38 -22.20
N ALA A 422 -34.20 18.31 -22.55
CA ALA A 422 -35.22 18.82 -21.64
C ALA A 422 -36.23 17.74 -21.23
N THR A 423 -36.57 16.81 -22.12
CA THR A 423 -37.41 15.64 -21.81
C THR A 423 -36.71 14.77 -20.79
N THR A 424 -35.47 14.36 -21.06
CA THR A 424 -34.69 13.48 -20.19
C THR A 424 -34.55 14.07 -18.78
N LEU A 425 -34.24 15.36 -18.65
CA LEU A 425 -34.10 16.00 -17.33
C LEU A 425 -35.44 16.21 -16.62
N ALA A 426 -36.54 16.40 -17.37
CA ALA A 426 -37.88 16.59 -16.80
C ALA A 426 -38.52 15.26 -16.38
N ASP A 427 -38.26 14.17 -17.10
CA ASP A 427 -38.78 12.84 -16.81
C ASP A 427 -38.02 12.17 -15.66
N GLY A 428 -38.64 12.10 -14.49
CA GLY A 428 -38.08 11.43 -13.30
C GLY A 428 -36.78 12.03 -12.74
N GLY A 429 -36.22 13.08 -13.37
CA GLY A 429 -34.90 13.61 -13.04
C GLY A 429 -33.73 12.81 -13.55
N ARG A 430 -33.88 12.07 -14.66
CA ARG A 430 -32.76 11.34 -15.28
C ARG A 430 -31.65 12.30 -15.69
N LEU A 431 -30.40 11.84 -15.63
CA LEU A 431 -29.24 12.62 -16.04
C LEU A 431 -28.96 12.46 -17.55
N LEU A 432 -28.60 13.55 -18.23
CA LEU A 432 -28.21 13.58 -19.65
C LEU A 432 -26.92 12.84 -19.89
N ASP A 433 -26.84 11.84 -20.78
CA ASP A 433 -25.60 11.11 -21.10
C ASP A 433 -24.45 12.04 -21.59
N THR A 434 -23.23 11.49 -21.70
CA THR A 434 -22.05 12.29 -22.07
C THR A 434 -22.20 12.92 -23.46
N TRP A 435 -22.80 12.20 -24.40
CA TRP A 435 -23.01 12.68 -25.76
C TRP A 435 -24.00 13.86 -25.79
N MET A 436 -25.15 13.75 -25.10
CA MET A 436 -26.11 14.82 -24.95
C MET A 436 -25.49 16.06 -24.29
N LEU A 437 -24.61 15.88 -23.29
CA LEU A 437 -23.91 17.00 -22.66
C LEU A 437 -22.94 17.71 -23.60
N ASP A 438 -22.19 16.97 -24.40
CA ASP A 438 -21.28 17.55 -25.40
C ASP A 438 -22.08 18.33 -26.45
N GLU A 439 -23.22 17.79 -26.86
CA GLU A 439 -24.17 18.43 -27.78
C GLU A 439 -24.74 19.76 -27.24
N LEU A 440 -24.91 19.92 -25.92
CA LEU A 440 -25.34 21.21 -25.34
C LEU A 440 -24.32 22.35 -25.53
N HIS A 441 -23.06 22.02 -25.79
CA HIS A 441 -22.00 23.01 -25.98
C HIS A 441 -21.84 23.42 -27.44
N GLN A 442 -22.41 22.65 -28.38
CA GLN A 442 -22.27 22.89 -29.81
C GLN A 442 -23.48 23.67 -30.37
N PRO A 443 -23.28 24.66 -31.25
CA PRO A 443 -24.39 25.31 -31.92
C PRO A 443 -25.11 24.31 -32.85
N PRO A 444 -26.45 24.20 -32.78
CA PRO A 444 -27.17 23.27 -33.64
C PRO A 444 -27.08 23.72 -35.11
N PRO A 445 -27.00 22.77 -36.06
CA PRO A 445 -26.83 23.09 -37.48
C PRO A 445 -28.10 23.68 -38.12
N ARG A 446 -29.26 23.44 -37.52
CA ARG A 446 -30.58 23.91 -37.96
C ARG A 446 -31.38 24.33 -36.72
N SER A 447 -32.36 25.20 -36.88
CA SER A 447 -33.37 25.46 -35.83
C SER A 447 -34.48 24.41 -35.87
N TRP A 448 -35.29 24.33 -34.81
CA TRP A 448 -36.47 23.45 -34.80
C TRP A 448 -37.38 23.71 -36.01
N ALA A 449 -37.65 24.97 -36.34
CA ALA A 449 -38.50 25.34 -37.47
C ALA A 449 -37.91 24.86 -38.81
N GLN A 450 -36.59 24.92 -38.99
CA GLN A 450 -35.91 24.41 -40.18
C GLN A 450 -35.97 22.88 -40.26
N VAL A 451 -35.82 22.19 -39.13
CA VAL A 451 -35.98 20.72 -39.10
C VAL A 451 -37.42 20.32 -39.38
N GLN A 452 -38.40 21.03 -38.81
CA GLN A 452 -39.83 20.79 -39.03
C GLN A 452 -40.24 21.04 -40.48
N ALA A 453 -39.73 22.10 -41.11
CA ALA A 453 -39.98 22.39 -42.52
C ALA A 453 -39.38 21.29 -43.42
N ALA A 454 -38.15 20.87 -43.15
CA ALA A 454 -37.51 19.78 -43.88
C ALA A 454 -38.24 18.43 -43.69
N ALA A 455 -38.76 18.16 -42.48
CA ALA A 455 -39.50 16.93 -42.19
C ALA A 455 -40.85 16.84 -42.93
N LEU A 456 -41.45 17.98 -43.28
CA LEU A 456 -42.71 18.05 -44.04
C LEU A 456 -42.50 18.41 -45.51
N GLU A 457 -41.26 18.43 -45.98
CA GLU A 457 -40.93 18.72 -47.37
C GLU A 457 -41.58 17.67 -48.28
N GLY A 458 -42.28 18.11 -49.32
CA GLY A 458 -43.03 17.24 -50.24
C GLY A 458 -44.37 16.74 -49.70
N TYR A 459 -44.50 16.50 -48.39
CA TYR A 459 -45.75 16.01 -47.79
C TYR A 459 -46.95 16.92 -48.05
N GLN A 460 -46.77 18.23 -47.88
CA GLN A 460 -47.88 19.19 -48.02
C GLN A 460 -48.50 19.15 -49.42
N ALA A 461 -47.66 19.06 -50.47
CA ALA A 461 -48.13 18.98 -51.84
C ALA A 461 -48.86 17.65 -52.11
N ALA A 462 -48.27 16.52 -51.68
CA ALA A 462 -48.88 15.20 -51.82
C ALA A 462 -50.24 15.11 -51.11
N ARG A 463 -50.31 15.60 -49.87
CA ARG A 463 -51.55 15.69 -49.10
C ARG A 463 -52.62 16.50 -49.82
N ASP A 464 -52.29 17.68 -50.33
CA ASP A 464 -53.27 18.57 -50.95
C ASP A 464 -53.85 17.95 -52.25
N ASP A 465 -53.01 17.24 -53.02
CA ASP A 465 -53.43 16.45 -54.19
C ASP A 465 -54.36 15.30 -53.80
N GLU A 466 -53.99 14.50 -52.79
CA GLU A 466 -54.78 13.36 -52.31
C GLU A 466 -56.11 13.79 -51.69
N VAL A 467 -56.11 14.83 -50.86
CA VAL A 467 -57.34 15.38 -50.26
C VAL A 467 -58.28 15.91 -51.35
N THR A 468 -57.75 16.57 -52.37
CA THR A 468 -58.54 17.04 -53.52
C THR A 468 -59.14 15.87 -54.29
N ALA A 469 -58.35 14.82 -54.52
CA ALA A 469 -58.81 13.59 -55.14
C ALA A 469 -59.93 12.93 -54.32
N VAL A 470 -59.73 12.73 -53.01
CA VAL A 470 -60.75 12.16 -52.10
C VAL A 470 -62.04 12.97 -52.15
N ARG A 471 -61.94 14.31 -52.09
CA ARG A 471 -63.11 15.19 -52.17
C ARG A 471 -63.89 15.06 -53.48
N ALA A 472 -63.19 14.90 -54.60
CA ALA A 472 -63.80 14.71 -55.92
C ALA A 472 -64.60 13.40 -56.00
N HIS A 473 -64.17 12.36 -55.27
CA HIS A 473 -64.81 11.04 -55.24
C HIS A 473 -65.99 10.93 -54.25
N LEU A 474 -66.15 11.88 -53.31
CA LEU A 474 -67.29 11.87 -52.39
C LEU A 474 -68.63 12.04 -53.13
N PRO A 475 -69.73 11.42 -52.70
CA PRO A 475 -71.07 11.75 -53.21
C PRO A 475 -71.46 13.20 -52.93
N TRP A 476 -72.31 13.82 -53.77
CA TRP A 476 -72.75 15.22 -53.64
C TRP A 476 -73.24 15.59 -52.22
N ARG A 477 -74.01 14.70 -51.57
CA ARG A 477 -74.50 14.92 -50.19
C ARG A 477 -73.34 15.04 -49.20
N ALA A 478 -72.36 14.13 -49.27
CA ALA A 478 -71.19 14.15 -48.40
C ALA A 478 -70.33 15.40 -48.64
N ARG A 479 -70.10 15.79 -49.91
CA ARG A 479 -69.35 17.03 -50.23
C ARG A 479 -69.96 18.30 -49.64
N ARG A 480 -71.28 18.34 -49.41
CA ARG A 480 -71.96 19.49 -48.80
C ARG A 480 -71.75 19.57 -47.28
N HIS A 481 -71.45 18.43 -46.63
CA HIS A 481 -71.26 18.33 -45.19
C HIS A 481 -69.79 18.16 -44.76
N THR A 482 -68.89 17.94 -45.71
CA THR A 482 -67.46 17.78 -45.47
C THR A 482 -66.65 18.92 -46.08
N THR A 483 -65.92 19.66 -45.25
CA THR A 483 -65.03 20.74 -45.70
C THR A 483 -63.67 20.19 -46.15
N LEU A 484 -62.91 20.98 -46.92
CA LEU A 484 -61.53 20.59 -47.29
C LEU A 484 -60.68 20.43 -46.02
N ASP A 485 -60.80 21.37 -45.08
CA ASP A 485 -60.09 21.34 -43.80
C ASP A 485 -60.38 20.07 -42.99
N GLN A 486 -61.62 19.57 -43.02
CA GLN A 486 -61.96 18.31 -42.36
C GLN A 486 -61.27 17.11 -43.00
N LEU A 487 -61.19 17.07 -44.33
CA LEU A 487 -60.47 16.01 -45.05
C LEU A 487 -58.96 16.11 -44.84
N THR A 488 -58.40 17.32 -44.86
CA THR A 488 -56.99 17.59 -44.54
C THR A 488 -56.66 17.14 -43.12
N ALA A 489 -57.50 17.47 -42.14
CA ALA A 489 -57.27 17.07 -40.75
C ALA A 489 -57.46 15.57 -40.50
N GLU A 490 -58.31 14.87 -41.28
CA GLU A 490 -58.40 13.41 -41.26
C GLU A 490 -57.16 12.77 -41.88
N HIS A 491 -56.74 13.27 -43.05
CA HIS A 491 -55.53 12.79 -43.73
C HIS A 491 -54.28 12.99 -42.88
N ASP A 492 -54.10 14.17 -42.27
CA ASP A 492 -52.99 14.44 -41.33
C ASP A 492 -53.02 13.48 -40.12
N ARG A 493 -54.21 13.09 -39.61
CA ARG A 493 -54.32 12.11 -38.52
C ARG A 493 -53.87 10.71 -38.94
N GLU A 494 -54.19 10.31 -40.16
CA GLU A 494 -53.83 9.00 -40.70
C GLU A 494 -52.35 8.91 -41.10
N HIS A 495 -51.79 9.98 -41.67
CA HIS A 495 -50.50 9.96 -42.35
C HIS A 495 -49.37 10.69 -41.62
N LEU A 496 -49.63 11.45 -40.55
CA LEU A 496 -48.56 12.05 -39.75
C LEU A 496 -48.33 11.31 -38.44
N LEU A 497 -47.08 11.38 -38.00
CA LEU A 497 -46.63 11.04 -36.66
C LEU A 497 -46.02 12.29 -36.02
N ILE A 498 -46.07 12.37 -34.70
CA ILE A 498 -45.37 13.38 -33.93
C ILE A 498 -44.47 12.72 -32.90
N CYS A 499 -43.24 13.18 -32.77
CA CYS A 499 -42.35 12.68 -31.74
C CYS A 499 -42.72 13.23 -30.35
N ASP A 500 -42.93 12.36 -29.37
CA ASP A 500 -43.21 12.74 -27.98
C ASP A 500 -42.10 13.59 -27.33
N THR A 501 -40.88 13.50 -27.85
CA THR A 501 -39.66 14.06 -27.26
C THR A 501 -39.24 15.34 -27.96
N CYS A 502 -39.14 15.35 -29.29
CA CYS A 502 -38.71 16.55 -30.03
C CYS A 502 -39.86 17.35 -30.64
N ALA A 503 -41.09 16.85 -30.56
CA ALA A 503 -42.30 17.43 -31.15
C ALA A 503 -42.22 17.67 -32.67
N ILE A 504 -41.25 17.06 -33.37
CA ILE A 504 -41.21 17.11 -34.83
C ILE A 504 -42.34 16.23 -35.36
N THR A 505 -43.18 16.84 -36.20
CA THR A 505 -44.21 16.16 -36.99
C THR A 505 -43.62 15.73 -38.32
N TYR A 506 -43.84 14.48 -38.72
CA TYR A 506 -43.31 13.94 -39.97
C TYR A 506 -44.24 12.85 -40.55
N PRO A 507 -44.18 12.58 -41.86
CA PRO A 507 -44.98 11.55 -42.50
C PRO A 507 -44.71 10.16 -41.91
N ARG A 508 -45.77 9.37 -41.75
CA ARG A 508 -45.68 7.96 -41.40
C ARG A 508 -44.91 7.24 -42.52
N PRO A 509 -43.87 6.45 -42.19
CA PRO A 509 -43.19 5.63 -43.18
C PRO A 509 -44.17 4.70 -43.89
N ASP A 510 -43.94 4.46 -45.19
CA ASP A 510 -44.75 3.51 -45.95
C ASP A 510 -44.68 2.11 -45.31
N PRO A 511 -45.83 1.51 -44.91
CA PRO A 511 -45.84 0.18 -44.27
C PRO A 511 -45.24 -0.93 -45.12
N ASP A 512 -45.16 -0.74 -46.45
CA ASP A 512 -44.57 -1.69 -47.41
C ASP A 512 -43.13 -1.32 -47.84
N GLY A 513 -42.57 -0.24 -47.28
CA GLY A 513 -41.20 0.21 -47.58
C GLY A 513 -40.09 -0.63 -46.92
N GLU A 514 -38.92 -0.67 -47.55
CA GLU A 514 -37.72 -1.40 -47.06
C GLU A 514 -37.21 -0.94 -45.67
N HIS A 515 -37.67 0.19 -45.14
CA HIS A 515 -37.21 0.81 -43.89
C HIS A 515 -38.05 0.51 -42.64
N ARG A 516 -38.96 -0.46 -42.70
CA ARG A 516 -39.88 -0.84 -41.60
C ARG A 516 -39.24 -1.18 -40.23
N ARG A 517 -37.91 -1.36 -40.16
CA ARG A 517 -37.22 -1.68 -38.89
C ARG A 517 -36.86 -0.47 -38.02
N ASP A 518 -37.01 0.76 -38.53
CA ASP A 518 -36.66 1.99 -37.79
C ASP A 518 -37.86 2.65 -37.05
N ASP A 519 -39.03 2.01 -37.04
CA ASP A 519 -40.29 2.58 -36.52
C ASP A 519 -40.36 2.78 -34.99
N GLU A 520 -39.36 2.30 -34.24
CA GLU A 520 -39.37 2.40 -32.77
C GLU A 520 -38.84 3.75 -32.26
N VAL A 521 -38.11 4.52 -33.08
CA VAL A 521 -37.41 5.73 -32.61
C VAL A 521 -37.50 6.86 -33.63
N CYS A 522 -37.77 8.07 -33.15
CA CYS A 522 -37.88 9.24 -34.01
C CYS A 522 -36.58 9.52 -34.80
N PRO A 523 -36.63 9.68 -36.14
CA PRO A 523 -35.45 9.88 -36.98
C PRO A 523 -34.74 11.23 -36.77
N HIS A 524 -35.36 12.16 -36.04
CA HIS A 524 -34.83 13.52 -35.85
C HIS A 524 -34.11 13.71 -34.51
N CYS A 525 -34.54 13.02 -33.44
CA CYS A 525 -33.86 13.08 -32.15
C CYS A 525 -33.25 11.75 -31.72
N HIS A 526 -33.58 10.64 -32.40
CA HIS A 526 -33.11 9.28 -32.09
C HIS A 526 -33.40 8.84 -30.65
N THR A 527 -34.35 9.47 -29.98
CA THR A 527 -34.71 9.17 -28.58
C THR A 527 -36.20 9.02 -28.34
N GLY A 528 -37.03 9.80 -29.03
CA GLY A 528 -38.46 9.84 -28.75
C GLY A 528 -39.26 8.79 -29.49
N THR A 529 -40.41 8.46 -28.93
CA THR A 529 -41.37 7.53 -29.53
C THR A 529 -42.26 8.29 -30.51
N PRO A 530 -42.45 7.77 -31.73
CA PRO A 530 -43.46 8.29 -32.64
C PRO A 530 -44.87 8.06 -32.08
N LEU A 531 -45.65 9.13 -31.93
CA LEU A 531 -47.06 9.07 -31.53
C LEU A 531 -47.96 9.36 -32.74
N PRO A 532 -49.19 8.82 -32.78
CA PRO A 532 -50.22 9.26 -33.70
C PRO A 532 -50.43 10.78 -33.63
N TYR A 533 -50.57 11.44 -34.77
CA TYR A 533 -50.65 12.92 -34.84
C TYR A 533 -51.86 13.53 -34.08
N GLU A 534 -52.93 12.77 -33.88
CA GLU A 534 -54.05 13.15 -33.00
C GLU A 534 -53.63 13.39 -31.55
N GLN A 535 -52.49 12.87 -31.11
CA GLN A 535 -51.94 13.06 -29.78
C GLN A 535 -51.00 14.27 -29.67
N ARG A 536 -50.86 15.10 -30.73
CA ARG A 536 -49.92 16.24 -30.74
C ARG A 536 -50.11 17.24 -29.59
N ASP A 537 -51.35 17.42 -29.13
CA ASP A 537 -51.67 18.34 -28.04
C ASP A 537 -51.18 17.81 -26.66
N GLN A 538 -50.80 16.53 -26.59
CA GLN A 538 -50.20 15.89 -25.41
C GLN A 538 -48.68 16.09 -25.35
N VAL A 539 -48.05 16.54 -26.44
CA VAL A 539 -46.60 16.71 -26.53
C VAL A 539 -46.20 18.05 -25.93
N ALA A 540 -45.49 18.00 -24.81
CA ALA A 540 -45.03 19.21 -24.12
C ALA A 540 -44.06 20.03 -24.99
N THR A 541 -44.21 21.35 -24.97
CA THR A 541 -43.31 22.28 -25.65
C THR A 541 -41.98 22.38 -24.90
N LEU A 542 -40.93 22.88 -25.59
CA LEU A 542 -39.65 23.17 -24.93
C LEU A 542 -39.85 24.12 -23.74
N ASP A 543 -40.62 25.20 -23.91
CA ASP A 543 -40.86 26.19 -22.86
C ASP A 543 -41.57 25.60 -21.64
N GLN A 544 -42.56 24.73 -21.85
CA GLN A 544 -43.23 24.01 -20.75
C GLN A 544 -42.23 23.15 -19.97
N ARG A 545 -41.33 22.44 -20.65
CA ARG A 545 -40.30 21.60 -20.00
C ARG A 545 -39.25 22.43 -19.27
N LEU A 546 -38.75 23.51 -19.89
CA LEU A 546 -37.80 24.41 -19.25
C LEU A 546 -38.42 25.09 -18.02
N THR A 547 -39.70 25.45 -18.08
CA THR A 547 -40.45 25.99 -16.93
C THR A 547 -40.54 24.97 -15.80
N ALA A 548 -40.83 23.70 -16.09
CA ALA A 548 -40.81 22.63 -15.08
C ALA A 548 -39.42 22.45 -14.45
N ILE A 549 -38.36 22.48 -15.26
CA ILE A 549 -36.97 22.37 -14.79
C ILE A 549 -36.60 23.56 -13.87
N ARG A 550 -36.96 24.80 -14.27
CA ARG A 550 -36.76 25.99 -13.43
C ARG A 550 -37.51 25.88 -12.10
N ALA A 551 -38.77 25.45 -12.13
CA ALA A 551 -39.56 25.26 -10.91
C ALA A 551 -38.90 24.26 -9.95
N ARG A 552 -38.36 23.15 -10.48
CA ARG A 552 -37.61 22.16 -9.69
C ARG A 552 -36.29 22.71 -9.14
N LEU A 553 -35.54 23.47 -9.92
CA LEU A 553 -34.32 24.16 -9.44
C LEU A 553 -34.64 25.14 -8.31
N HIS A 554 -35.74 25.89 -8.42
CA HIS A 554 -36.20 26.79 -7.37
C HIS A 554 -36.58 26.03 -6.09
N ALA A 555 -37.35 24.94 -6.21
CA ALA A 555 -37.70 24.09 -5.06
C ALA A 555 -36.46 23.52 -4.35
N ALA A 556 -35.45 23.09 -5.11
CA ALA A 556 -34.18 22.61 -4.56
C ALA A 556 -33.40 23.71 -3.83
N SER A 557 -33.46 24.97 -4.28
CA SER A 557 -32.79 26.10 -3.64
C SER A 557 -33.48 26.62 -2.37
N VAL A 558 -34.79 26.42 -2.25
CA VAL A 558 -35.61 26.88 -1.11
C VAL A 558 -35.57 25.89 0.05
N THR A 559 -35.25 24.63 -0.22
CA THR A 559 -35.04 23.63 0.83
C THR A 559 -33.70 23.93 1.52
N PRO A 560 -33.69 24.39 2.79
CA PRO A 560 -32.45 24.73 3.46
C PRO A 560 -31.58 23.47 3.59
N PRO A 561 -30.25 23.57 3.41
CA PRO A 561 -29.38 22.43 3.58
C PRO A 561 -29.59 21.85 4.99
N PRO A 562 -29.58 20.52 5.15
CA PRO A 562 -29.70 19.91 6.47
C PRO A 562 -28.62 20.52 7.38
N ARG A 563 -29.04 21.06 8.53
CA ARG A 563 -28.10 21.64 9.50
C ARG A 563 -27.00 20.61 9.78
N PRO A 564 -25.71 20.98 9.72
CA PRO A 564 -24.64 20.04 10.02
C PRO A 564 -24.89 19.45 11.41
N ARG A 565 -25.03 18.13 11.48
CA ARG A 565 -25.20 17.42 12.74
C ARG A 565 -23.98 17.75 13.60
N ARG A 566 -24.19 18.40 14.76
CA ARG A 566 -23.15 18.53 15.78
C ARG A 566 -22.60 17.13 16.04
N ARG A 567 -21.31 16.93 15.80
CA ARG A 567 -20.59 15.75 16.31
C ARG A 567 -20.83 15.74 17.82
N VAL A 568 -21.50 14.71 18.31
CA VAL A 568 -21.54 14.39 19.74
C VAL A 568 -20.17 13.78 20.02
N GLU A 569 -19.36 14.49 20.80
CA GLU A 569 -18.11 13.98 21.38
C GLU A 569 -18.37 12.86 22.38
#